data_AF-A0A9E1L635-F1
#
_entry.id   AF-A0A9E1L635-F1
#
_cell.length_a   1.000
_cell.length_b   1.000
_cell.length_c   1.000
_cell.angle_alpha   90.00
_cell.angle_beta   90.00
_cell.angle_gamma   90.00
#
_symmetry.space_group_name_H-M   'P 1'
#
loop_
_entity.id
_entity.type
_entity.pdbx_description
1 polymer ?
#
loop_
_entity_poly.entity_id
_entity_poly.type
_entity_poly.pdbx_seq_one_letter_code
_entity_poly.pdbx_strand_id
1 'polypeptide(L)'
;MNEEDKQIDKPRSREGEKFIEAPADGPYQFDDQDSPQEVIALPNGEVTVRSTIDELVDAMAACIFTDASMSVSQFDTFQLALSDADLLCPLYERLMYDPNVRGLPWQSTHLWRVDKNLGNAVQDTIIDHADIPVEQVHNTLPIQGKDEPAPRIDCLVVDNNSIVPKGLQIQKIVMIATSVEACESFAKINSGFTIRGFVFQENH
;
A
#
# COMPACT_ATOMS: atom_id res chain seq x y z
N MET A 1 -8.75 15.39 -77.31
CA MET A 1 -8.67 13.92 -77.15
C MET A 1 -7.20 13.60 -77.02
N ASN A 2 -6.83 13.09 -75.84
CA ASN A 2 -5.64 12.32 -75.48
C ASN A 2 -5.13 12.76 -74.10
N GLU A 3 -5.28 11.80 -73.19
CA GLU A 3 -4.89 11.76 -71.79
C GLU A 3 -3.36 11.76 -71.69
N GLU A 4 -2.79 12.59 -70.81
CA GLU A 4 -1.40 12.46 -70.37
C GLU A 4 -1.39 11.79 -69.01
N ASP A 5 -0.81 10.59 -68.99
CA ASP A 5 -0.62 9.68 -67.88
C ASP A 5 0.20 10.29 -66.73
N LYS A 6 -0.33 10.16 -65.51
CA LYS A 6 0.38 10.41 -64.26
C LYS A 6 1.43 9.32 -64.05
N GLN A 7 2.70 9.67 -64.21
CA GLN A 7 3.82 8.80 -63.88
C GLN A 7 3.99 8.73 -62.35
N ILE A 8 3.61 7.60 -61.78
CA ILE A 8 3.73 7.27 -60.35
C ILE A 8 5.21 6.93 -60.06
N ASP A 9 5.81 7.71 -59.16
CA ASP A 9 7.18 7.55 -58.67
C ASP A 9 7.31 6.25 -57.87
N LYS A 10 8.17 5.32 -58.33
CA LYS A 10 8.42 4.06 -57.64
C LYS A 10 9.48 4.27 -56.55
N PRO A 11 9.28 3.80 -55.31
CA PRO A 11 10.30 3.94 -54.28
C PRO A 11 11.56 3.14 -54.64
N ARG A 12 12.71 3.82 -54.57
CA ARG A 12 14.06 3.25 -54.72
C ARG A 12 14.25 2.11 -53.71
N SER A 13 14.37 0.88 -54.21
CA SER A 13 14.88 -0.25 -53.42
C SER A 13 16.34 0.02 -53.04
N ARG A 14 16.62 0.09 -51.73
CA ARG A 14 18.00 0.03 -51.22
C ARG A 14 18.41 -1.44 -51.17
N GLU A 15 19.26 -1.85 -52.10
CA GLU A 15 20.02 -3.10 -51.97
C GLU A 15 20.92 -2.99 -50.73
N GLY A 16 20.60 -3.74 -49.68
CA GLY A 16 21.39 -3.73 -48.44
C GLY A 16 20.71 -4.29 -47.19
N GLU A 17 19.39 -4.48 -47.19
CA GLU A 17 18.71 -5.12 -46.05
C GLU A 17 18.86 -6.65 -46.14
N LYS A 18 20.04 -7.16 -45.78
CA LYS A 18 20.10 -8.50 -45.21
C LYS A 18 19.36 -8.43 -43.88
N PHE A 19 18.10 -8.83 -43.90
CA PHE A 19 17.36 -9.16 -42.69
C PHE A 19 18.23 -10.13 -41.89
N ILE A 20 18.72 -9.68 -40.73
CA ILE A 20 19.24 -10.58 -39.72
C ILE A 20 18.03 -11.46 -39.36
N GLU A 21 18.14 -12.78 -39.55
CA GLU A 21 17.15 -13.70 -39.00
C GLU A 21 17.03 -13.37 -37.51
N ALA A 22 15.80 -13.08 -37.07
CA ALA A 22 15.53 -12.80 -35.67
C ALA A 22 16.11 -13.97 -34.86
N PRO A 23 17.00 -13.73 -33.88
CA PRO A 23 17.43 -14.79 -33.00
C PRO A 23 16.18 -15.37 -32.34
N ALA A 24 15.99 -16.68 -32.47
CA ALA A 24 14.80 -17.38 -32.00
C ALA A 24 14.60 -17.27 -30.48
N ASP A 25 15.62 -16.81 -29.74
CA ASP A 25 15.55 -16.47 -28.33
C ASP A 25 16.26 -15.13 -28.10
N GLY A 26 15.50 -14.09 -27.75
CA GLY A 26 16.07 -12.81 -27.32
C GLY A 26 16.73 -12.95 -25.94
N PRO A 27 17.80 -12.20 -25.63
CA PRO A 27 18.52 -12.29 -24.34
C PRO A 27 17.73 -11.73 -23.13
N TYR A 28 16.45 -11.44 -23.32
CA TYR A 28 15.54 -10.90 -22.32
C TYR A 28 14.33 -11.83 -22.21
N GLN A 29 14.54 -13.01 -21.61
CA GLN A 29 13.43 -13.70 -20.95
C GLN A 29 13.19 -12.94 -19.65
N PHE A 30 12.08 -12.23 -19.57
CA PHE A 30 11.51 -11.92 -18.26
C PHE A 30 11.01 -13.26 -17.75
N ASP A 31 11.67 -13.81 -16.74
CA ASP A 31 11.04 -14.87 -15.97
C ASP A 31 9.76 -14.25 -15.41
N ASP A 32 8.61 -14.75 -15.86
CA ASP A 32 7.32 -14.50 -15.23
C ASP A 32 7.39 -15.13 -13.83
N GLN A 33 8.14 -14.52 -12.91
CA GLN A 33 8.03 -14.81 -11.48
C GLN A 33 6.75 -14.14 -10.99
N ASP A 34 5.61 -14.67 -11.45
CA ASP A 34 4.36 -14.61 -10.70
C ASP A 34 4.60 -15.43 -9.43
N SER A 35 5.25 -14.82 -8.43
CA SER A 35 5.26 -15.35 -7.07
C SER A 35 3.80 -15.59 -6.70
N PRO A 36 3.37 -16.84 -6.43
CA PRO A 36 1.98 -17.12 -6.12
C PRO A 36 1.55 -16.25 -4.93
N GLN A 37 0.69 -15.28 -5.19
CA GLN A 37 0.13 -14.44 -4.13
C GLN A 37 -0.92 -15.27 -3.40
N GLU A 38 -0.51 -15.99 -2.36
CA GLU A 38 -1.45 -16.75 -1.53
C GLU A 38 -2.24 -15.77 -0.66
N VAL A 39 -3.53 -15.65 -0.96
CA VAL A 39 -4.50 -14.89 -0.16
C VAL A 39 -5.37 -15.88 0.59
N ILE A 40 -5.26 -15.87 1.92
CA ILE A 40 -6.03 -16.73 2.82
C ILE A 40 -7.22 -15.92 3.34
N ALA A 41 -8.44 -16.41 3.13
CA ALA A 41 -9.64 -15.75 3.60
C ALA A 41 -9.76 -15.84 5.13
N LEU A 42 -10.02 -14.71 5.79
CA LEU A 42 -10.43 -14.65 7.19
C LEU A 42 -11.94 -14.43 7.28
N PRO A 43 -12.59 -14.78 8.41
CA PRO A 43 -14.02 -14.53 8.61
C PRO A 43 -14.40 -13.06 8.38
N ASN A 44 -13.51 -12.13 8.72
CA ASN A 44 -13.72 -10.69 8.62
C ASN A 44 -12.61 -9.98 7.82
N GLY A 45 -12.06 -10.63 6.80
CA GLY A 45 -11.03 -10.03 5.95
C GLY A 45 -10.17 -11.03 5.21
N GLU A 46 -8.89 -10.70 5.04
CA GLU A 46 -7.96 -11.52 4.25
C GLU A 46 -6.55 -11.44 4.82
N VAL A 47 -5.76 -12.50 4.64
CA VAL A 47 -4.33 -12.54 4.90
C VAL A 47 -3.60 -12.68 3.58
N THR A 48 -2.66 -11.78 3.34
CA THR A 48 -1.74 -11.80 2.22
C THR A 48 -0.40 -12.36 2.71
N VAL A 49 0.02 -13.50 2.15
CA VAL A 49 1.31 -14.11 2.48
C VAL A 49 2.34 -13.73 1.42
N ARG A 50 3.56 -13.37 1.84
CA ARG A 50 4.69 -13.05 0.93
C ARG A 50 5.98 -13.72 1.36
N SER A 51 6.82 -13.97 0.36
CA SER A 51 8.09 -14.70 0.52
C SER A 51 9.24 -13.79 0.93
N THR A 52 9.10 -12.49 0.69
CA THR A 52 10.09 -11.46 1.06
C THR A 52 9.43 -10.33 1.86
N ILE A 53 10.22 -9.67 2.71
CA ILE A 53 9.75 -8.49 3.45
C ILE A 53 9.43 -7.35 2.48
N ASP A 54 10.19 -7.19 1.40
CA ASP A 54 9.95 -6.15 0.40
C ASP A 54 8.59 -6.32 -0.29
N GLU A 55 8.29 -7.52 -0.78
CA GLU A 55 6.98 -7.82 -1.38
C GLU A 55 5.83 -7.59 -0.39
N LEU A 56 6.06 -7.89 0.89
CA LEU A 56 5.08 -7.69 1.95
C LEU A 56 4.81 -6.20 2.17
N VAL A 57 5.88 -5.42 2.31
CA VAL A 57 5.83 -3.97 2.48
C VAL A 57 5.20 -3.30 1.26
N ASP A 58 5.51 -3.75 0.04
CA ASP A 58 4.90 -3.24 -1.18
C ASP A 58 3.39 -3.49 -1.22
N ALA A 59 2.96 -4.69 -0.84
CA ALA A 59 1.54 -5.01 -0.77
C ALA A 59 0.81 -4.17 0.29
N MET A 60 1.44 -3.94 1.45
CA MET A 60 0.91 -3.05 2.50
C MET A 60 0.82 -1.60 2.02
N ALA A 61 1.89 -1.08 1.43
CA ALA A 61 1.97 0.29 0.94
C ALA A 61 0.95 0.56 -0.15
N ALA A 62 0.82 -0.36 -1.12
CA ALA A 62 -0.20 -0.28 -2.17
C ALA A 62 -1.63 -0.29 -1.61
N CYS A 63 -1.87 -1.10 -0.56
CA CYS A 63 -3.16 -1.12 0.13
C CYS A 63 -3.48 0.24 0.76
N ILE A 64 -2.54 0.82 1.52
CA ILE A 64 -2.71 2.11 2.18
C ILE A 64 -2.89 3.23 1.15
N PHE A 65 -2.08 3.24 0.09
CA PHE A 65 -2.18 4.22 -0.98
C PHE A 65 -3.55 4.19 -1.67
N THR A 66 -4.06 2.99 -1.95
CA THR A 66 -5.39 2.81 -2.55
C THR A 66 -6.48 3.36 -1.64
N ASP A 67 -6.43 3.01 -0.34
CA ASP A 67 -7.41 3.48 0.63
C ASP A 67 -7.37 5.00 0.79
N ALA A 68 -6.17 5.59 0.88
CA ALA A 68 -6.00 7.03 0.96
C ALA A 68 -6.58 7.75 -0.26
N SER A 69 -6.26 7.25 -1.46
CA SER A 69 -6.75 7.84 -2.71
C SER A 69 -8.27 7.78 -2.80
N MET A 70 -8.86 6.65 -2.40
CA MET A 70 -10.31 6.49 -2.39
C MET A 70 -10.97 7.40 -1.35
N SER A 71 -10.45 7.44 -0.11
CA SER A 71 -10.99 8.28 0.95
C SER A 71 -10.93 9.77 0.60
N VAL A 72 -9.79 10.27 0.10
CA VAL A 72 -9.68 11.67 -0.32
C VAL A 72 -10.62 11.98 -1.48
N SER A 73 -10.81 11.06 -2.45
CA SER A 73 -11.75 11.29 -3.55
C SER A 73 -13.23 11.36 -3.12
N GLN A 74 -13.58 10.71 -2.01
CA GLN A 74 -14.97 10.58 -1.55
C GLN A 74 -15.32 11.55 -0.42
N PHE A 75 -14.36 11.83 0.46
CA PHE A 75 -14.56 12.56 1.72
C PHE A 75 -13.60 13.73 1.90
N ASP A 76 -12.79 14.06 0.88
CA ASP A 76 -11.74 15.10 0.87
C ASP A 76 -10.62 14.93 1.90
N THR A 77 -10.73 13.92 2.76
CA THR A 77 -9.82 13.64 3.86
C THR A 77 -9.59 12.14 4.00
N PHE A 78 -8.42 11.77 4.52
CA PHE A 78 -8.06 10.41 4.87
C PHE A 78 -7.62 10.33 6.33
N GLN A 79 -8.25 9.47 7.11
CA GLN A 79 -8.00 9.30 8.53
C GLN A 79 -7.09 8.08 8.74
N LEU A 80 -5.79 8.31 8.90
CA LEU A 80 -4.76 7.28 9.03
C LEU A 80 -4.30 7.16 10.48
N ALA A 81 -4.33 5.96 11.05
CA ALA A 81 -3.76 5.69 12.36
C ALA A 81 -2.55 4.77 12.27
N LEU A 82 -1.41 5.14 12.87
CA LEU A 82 -0.15 4.40 12.82
C LEU A 82 0.36 4.07 14.23
N SER A 83 0.81 2.82 14.45
CA SER A 83 1.54 2.45 15.66
C SER A 83 3.04 2.65 15.52
N ASP A 84 3.74 2.92 16.62
CA ASP A 84 5.20 3.08 16.61
C ASP A 84 5.92 1.72 16.72
N ALA A 85 5.37 0.65 16.12
CA ALA A 85 5.96 -0.69 16.17
C ALA A 85 7.14 -0.82 15.21
N ASP A 86 8.28 -1.34 15.69
CA ASP A 86 9.52 -1.48 14.89
C ASP A 86 9.33 -2.30 13.61
N LEU A 87 8.42 -3.29 13.64
CA LEU A 87 8.11 -4.14 12.47
C LEU A 87 7.49 -3.34 11.30
N LEU A 88 6.98 -2.13 11.57
CA LEU A 88 6.40 -1.23 10.59
C LEU A 88 7.39 -0.19 10.05
N CYS A 89 8.60 -0.06 10.62
CA CYS A 89 9.59 0.90 10.14
C CYS A 89 9.88 0.78 8.63
N PRO A 90 10.09 -0.44 8.07
CA PRO A 90 10.31 -0.58 6.62
C PRO A 90 9.15 -0.07 5.77
N LEU A 91 7.91 -0.21 6.27
CA LEU A 91 6.72 0.34 5.61
C LEU A 91 6.74 1.86 5.61
N TYR A 92 7.04 2.49 6.76
CA TYR A 92 7.07 3.94 6.87
C TYR A 92 8.14 4.56 5.97
N GLU A 93 9.31 3.95 5.90
CA GLU A 93 10.35 4.38 4.99
C GLU A 93 9.88 4.25 3.53
N ARG A 94 9.28 3.11 3.14
CA ARG A 94 8.78 2.88 1.78
C ARG A 94 7.77 3.94 1.36
N LEU A 95 6.86 4.32 2.25
CA LEU A 95 5.87 5.38 1.99
C LEU A 95 6.51 6.75 1.70
N MET A 96 7.75 6.99 2.12
CA MET A 96 8.46 8.25 1.88
C MET A 96 9.31 8.23 0.61
N TYR A 97 10.04 7.13 0.34
CA TYR A 97 11.01 7.12 -0.76
C TYR A 97 10.51 6.51 -2.06
N ASP A 98 9.57 5.56 -2.04
CA ASP A 98 9.18 4.83 -3.26
C ASP A 98 8.28 5.69 -4.17
N PRO A 99 8.68 5.94 -5.44
CA PRO A 99 7.89 6.70 -6.40
C PRO A 99 6.43 6.26 -6.57
N ASN A 100 6.13 4.98 -6.39
CA ASN A 100 4.80 4.42 -6.60
C ASN A 100 3.82 4.77 -5.48
N VAL A 101 4.32 5.02 -4.26
CA VAL A 101 3.49 5.23 -3.06
C VAL A 101 3.78 6.54 -2.34
N ARG A 102 4.90 7.21 -2.62
CA ARG A 102 5.23 8.54 -2.07
C ARG A 102 4.26 9.65 -2.49
N GLY A 103 3.43 9.38 -3.49
CA GLY A 103 2.35 10.27 -3.93
C GLY A 103 1.10 10.24 -3.03
N LEU A 104 1.18 9.64 -1.84
CA LEU A 104 0.11 9.67 -0.84
C LEU A 104 -0.37 11.12 -0.63
N PRO A 105 -1.69 11.36 -0.49
CA PRO A 105 -2.25 12.70 -0.34
C PRO A 105 -2.07 13.22 1.10
N TRP A 106 -0.83 13.44 1.52
CA TRP A 106 -0.46 13.81 2.88
C TRP A 106 -1.10 15.12 3.36
N GLN A 107 -1.28 16.09 2.46
CA GLN A 107 -1.97 17.37 2.74
C GLN A 107 -3.47 17.22 3.09
N SER A 108 -4.06 16.06 2.74
CA SER A 108 -5.44 15.71 3.04
C SER A 108 -5.52 14.58 4.08
N THR A 109 -4.40 14.23 4.71
CA THR A 109 -4.33 13.10 5.64
C THR A 109 -4.30 13.60 7.08
N HIS A 110 -5.28 13.16 7.87
CA HIS A 110 -5.24 13.27 9.33
C HIS A 110 -4.56 12.04 9.91
N LEU A 111 -3.42 12.28 10.56
CA LEU A 111 -2.58 11.23 11.12
C LEU A 111 -2.83 11.11 12.62
N TRP A 112 -3.11 9.89 13.08
CA TRP A 112 -3.35 9.55 14.48
C TRP A 112 -2.29 8.59 14.99
N ARG A 113 -1.60 8.94 16.07
CA ARG A 113 -0.64 8.04 16.71
C ARG A 113 -1.35 7.10 17.67
N VAL A 114 -1.15 5.79 17.49
CA VAL A 114 -1.75 4.75 18.33
C VAL A 114 -1.04 4.68 19.67
N ASP A 115 0.30 4.61 19.66
CA ASP A 115 1.11 4.33 20.85
C ASP A 115 2.34 5.25 20.95
N LYS A 116 2.12 6.53 21.30
CA LYS A 116 3.20 7.53 21.41
C LYS A 116 4.34 7.20 22.39
N ASN A 117 4.13 6.22 23.27
CA ASN A 117 5.11 5.84 24.30
C ASN A 117 6.04 4.71 23.84
N LEU A 118 5.73 4.04 22.72
CA LEU A 118 6.50 2.89 22.24
C LEU A 118 7.69 3.30 21.37
N GLY A 119 7.66 4.49 20.77
CA GLY A 119 8.77 4.96 19.94
C GLY A 119 8.47 6.29 19.25
N ASN A 120 9.38 6.65 18.35
CA ASN A 120 9.29 7.84 17.50
C ASN A 120 9.30 7.49 16.01
N ALA A 121 9.14 6.22 15.63
CA ALA A 121 9.24 5.79 14.23
C ALA A 121 8.28 6.55 13.31
N VAL A 122 7.04 6.80 13.75
CA VAL A 122 6.08 7.59 12.98
C VAL A 122 6.48 9.07 12.93
N GLN A 123 7.02 9.61 14.03
CA GLN A 123 7.46 10.99 14.09
C GLN A 123 8.64 11.22 13.15
N ASP A 124 9.70 10.44 13.34
CA ASP A 124 10.98 10.58 12.68
C ASP A 124 10.90 10.27 11.18
N THR A 125 10.01 9.36 10.76
CA THR A 125 9.93 8.92 9.35
C THR A 125 8.78 9.58 8.59
N ILE A 126 7.60 9.74 9.20
CA ILE A 126 6.42 10.25 8.48
C ILE A 126 6.16 11.73 8.81
N ILE A 127 5.96 12.08 10.08
CA ILE A 127 5.51 13.43 10.45
C ILE A 127 6.52 14.50 10.01
N ASP A 128 7.81 14.24 10.21
CA ASP A 128 8.88 15.20 9.91
C ASP A 128 9.16 15.33 8.40
N HIS A 129 8.59 14.47 7.55
CA HIS A 129 8.95 14.35 6.14
C HIS A 129 7.79 14.38 5.14
N ALA A 130 6.56 14.11 5.58
CA ALA A 130 5.39 13.98 4.70
C ALA A 130 4.69 15.32 4.39
N ASP A 131 5.20 16.44 4.91
CA ASP A 131 4.60 17.78 4.82
C ASP A 131 3.13 17.82 5.33
N ILE A 132 2.74 16.93 6.25
CA ILE A 132 1.39 16.91 6.83
C ILE A 132 1.18 18.20 7.63
N PRO A 133 0.08 18.95 7.40
CA PRO A 133 -0.28 20.10 8.23
C PRO A 133 -0.32 19.74 9.72
N VAL A 134 0.27 20.57 10.58
CA VAL A 134 0.45 20.26 12.00
C VAL A 134 -0.88 20.05 12.73
N GLU A 135 -1.93 20.75 12.30
CA GLU A 135 -3.30 20.61 12.80
C GLU A 135 -3.94 19.26 12.45
N GLN A 136 -3.40 18.54 11.47
CA GLN A 136 -3.83 17.21 11.06
C GLN A 136 -3.06 16.09 11.77
N VAL A 137 -2.05 16.43 12.59
CA VAL A 137 -1.26 15.47 13.37
C VAL A 137 -1.80 15.35 14.78
N HIS A 138 -2.29 14.17 15.13
CA HIS A 138 -2.94 13.87 16.41
C HIS A 138 -2.13 12.84 17.21
N ASN A 139 -1.75 13.22 18.43
CA ASN A 139 -0.92 12.38 19.32
C ASN A 139 -1.70 11.33 20.12
N THR A 140 -3.01 11.26 19.94
CA THR A 140 -3.90 10.32 20.62
C THR A 140 -5.07 9.99 19.71
N LEU A 141 -5.43 8.70 19.62
CA LEU A 141 -6.60 8.23 18.89
C LEU A 141 -7.89 9.00 19.27
N PRO A 142 -8.85 9.12 18.35
CA PRO A 142 -10.04 9.91 18.58
C PRO A 142 -10.93 9.27 19.64
N ILE A 143 -11.12 9.96 20.75
CA ILE A 143 -12.02 9.52 21.82
C ILE A 143 -13.40 10.10 21.53
N GLN A 144 -14.46 9.29 21.65
CA GLN A 144 -15.82 9.82 21.59
C GLN A 144 -16.02 10.88 22.68
N GLY A 145 -16.20 12.13 22.26
CA GLY A 145 -16.57 13.23 23.14
C GLY A 145 -18.04 13.15 23.53
N LYS A 146 -18.43 13.95 24.53
CA LYS A 146 -19.84 14.06 24.95
C LYS A 146 -20.74 14.70 23.89
N ASP A 147 -20.19 15.58 23.05
CA ASP A 147 -20.96 16.45 22.17
C ASP A 147 -20.63 16.30 20.67
N GLU A 148 -19.61 15.52 20.31
CA GLU A 148 -19.22 15.27 18.91
C GLU A 148 -18.85 13.80 18.69
N PRO A 149 -19.37 13.14 17.64
CA PRO A 149 -18.97 11.78 17.31
C PRO A 149 -17.49 11.73 16.94
N ALA A 150 -16.76 10.75 17.48
CA ALA A 150 -15.37 10.53 17.11
C ALA A 150 -15.23 10.35 15.58
N PRO A 151 -14.22 10.97 14.94
CA PRO A 151 -13.94 10.72 13.54
C PRO A 151 -13.68 9.23 13.30
N ARG A 152 -14.14 8.77 12.14
CA ARG A 152 -13.93 7.41 11.67
C ARG A 152 -12.51 7.29 11.13
N ILE A 153 -11.75 6.33 11.62
CA ILE A 153 -10.43 5.96 11.10
C ILE A 153 -10.64 5.10 9.85
N ASP A 154 -10.10 5.53 8.72
CA ASP A 154 -10.21 4.81 7.46
C ASP A 154 -9.23 3.62 7.43
N CYS A 155 -8.01 3.84 7.92
CA CYS A 155 -6.97 2.83 7.97
C CYS A 155 -6.20 2.88 9.28
N LEU A 156 -6.18 1.77 10.02
CA LEU A 156 -5.36 1.57 11.22
C LEU A 156 -4.24 0.58 10.90
N VAL A 157 -2.98 1.02 11.00
CA VAL A 157 -1.80 0.20 10.74
C VAL A 157 -1.15 -0.20 12.06
N VAL A 158 -1.05 -1.49 12.30
CA VAL A 158 -0.58 -2.07 13.56
C VAL A 158 0.23 -3.35 13.35
N ASP A 159 0.94 -3.79 14.40
CA ASP A 159 1.52 -5.13 14.47
C ASP A 159 0.55 -6.09 15.18
N ASN A 160 0.93 -7.37 15.28
CA ASN A 160 0.14 -8.40 15.95
C ASN A 160 0.10 -8.28 17.49
N ASN A 161 0.91 -7.40 18.09
CA ASN A 161 0.93 -7.17 19.55
C ASN A 161 0.13 -5.94 19.97
N SER A 162 -0.24 -5.09 19.02
CA SER A 162 -0.98 -3.86 19.27
C SER A 162 -2.39 -4.14 19.80
N ILE A 163 -2.82 -3.35 20.79
CA ILE A 163 -4.15 -3.45 21.36
C ILE A 163 -5.04 -2.41 20.70
N VAL A 164 -6.08 -2.85 19.98
CA VAL A 164 -7.06 -1.96 19.36
C VAL A 164 -8.09 -1.49 20.41
N PRO A 165 -8.17 -0.18 20.71
CA PRO A 165 -9.13 0.31 21.69
C PRO A 165 -10.58 0.08 21.25
N LYS A 166 -11.42 -0.37 22.18
CA LYS A 166 -12.86 -0.53 21.94
C LYS A 166 -13.53 0.86 21.90
N GLY A 167 -14.43 1.07 20.94
CA GLY A 167 -15.18 2.33 20.78
C GLY A 167 -14.67 3.24 19.67
N LEU A 168 -13.59 2.87 18.99
CA LEU A 168 -13.15 3.53 17.77
C LEU A 168 -14.02 3.09 16.59
N GLN A 169 -14.35 4.03 15.71
CA GLN A 169 -14.97 3.72 14.43
C GLN A 169 -13.85 3.48 13.42
N ILE A 170 -13.51 2.22 13.14
CA ILE A 170 -12.43 1.86 12.21
C ILE A 170 -13.04 1.17 11.00
N GLN A 171 -12.74 1.64 9.80
CA GLN A 171 -13.13 0.99 8.55
C GLN A 171 -12.28 -0.23 8.27
N LYS A 172 -10.96 -0.09 8.36
CA LYS A 172 -10.02 -1.15 8.02
C LYS A 172 -8.82 -1.15 8.94
N ILE A 173 -8.38 -2.34 9.31
CA ILE A 173 -7.12 -2.57 10.02
C ILE A 173 -6.16 -3.27 9.06
N VAL A 174 -5.00 -2.66 8.83
CA VAL A 174 -3.87 -3.26 8.14
C VAL A 174 -2.90 -3.74 9.22
N MET A 175 -2.67 -5.04 9.29
CA MET A 175 -1.80 -5.61 10.31
C MET A 175 -0.63 -6.36 9.67
N ILE A 176 0.57 -6.20 10.24
CA ILE A 176 1.70 -7.08 9.96
C ILE A 176 1.83 -8.14 11.06
N ALA A 177 2.12 -9.37 10.68
CA ALA A 177 2.32 -10.47 11.62
C ALA A 177 3.39 -11.45 11.15
N THR A 178 3.92 -12.21 12.09
CA THR A 178 4.93 -13.25 11.83
C THR A 178 4.33 -14.60 11.45
N SER A 179 3.01 -14.79 11.55
CA SER A 179 2.33 -16.02 11.15
C SER A 179 0.85 -15.79 10.84
N VAL A 180 0.29 -16.68 10.02
CA VAL A 180 -1.16 -16.68 9.70
C VAL A 180 -2.00 -16.90 10.95
N GLU A 181 -1.55 -17.76 11.87
CA GLU A 181 -2.23 -18.03 13.15
C GLU A 181 -2.35 -16.77 14.03
N ALA A 182 -1.34 -15.89 13.99
CA ALA A 182 -1.37 -14.62 14.71
C ALA A 182 -2.42 -13.68 14.09
N CYS A 183 -2.51 -13.60 12.76
CA CYS A 183 -3.57 -12.87 12.07
C CYS A 183 -4.96 -13.41 12.40
N GLU A 184 -5.16 -14.73 12.40
CA GLU A 184 -6.43 -15.33 12.76
C GLU A 184 -6.83 -15.01 14.21
N SER A 185 -5.90 -15.13 15.14
CA SER A 185 -6.13 -14.87 16.56
C SER A 185 -6.49 -13.40 16.78
N PHE A 186 -5.77 -12.49 16.13
CA PHE A 186 -6.08 -11.07 16.14
C PHE A 186 -7.47 -10.79 15.55
N ALA A 187 -7.82 -11.43 14.43
CA ALA A 187 -9.13 -11.26 13.81
C ALA A 187 -10.29 -11.82 14.63
N LYS A 188 -10.08 -12.91 15.37
CA LYS A 188 -11.06 -13.47 16.31
C LYS A 188 -11.33 -12.50 17.47
N ILE A 189 -10.29 -11.85 17.99
CA ILE A 189 -10.41 -10.84 19.07
C ILE A 189 -11.10 -9.57 18.56
N ASN A 190 -10.80 -9.17 17.32
CA ASN A 190 -11.24 -7.93 16.69
C ASN A 190 -12.37 -8.16 15.66
N SER A 191 -13.32 -9.03 16.00
CA SER A 191 -14.36 -9.48 15.05
C SER A 191 -15.33 -8.40 14.57
N GLY A 192 -15.27 -7.19 15.14
CA GLY A 192 -16.06 -6.03 14.69
C GLY A 192 -15.43 -5.23 13.55
N PHE A 193 -14.23 -5.58 13.09
CA PHE A 193 -13.47 -4.80 12.11
C PHE A 193 -13.07 -5.62 10.88
N THR A 194 -12.91 -4.95 9.74
CA THR A 194 -12.33 -5.55 8.54
C THR A 194 -10.81 -5.55 8.65
N ILE A 195 -10.20 -6.73 8.56
CA ILE A 195 -8.75 -6.91 8.80
C ILE A 195 -8.05 -7.39 7.54
N ARG A 196 -7.00 -6.69 7.14
CA ARG A 196 -6.02 -7.12 6.14
C ARG A 196 -4.73 -7.48 6.84
N GLY A 197 -4.49 -8.79 6.97
CA GLY A 197 -3.25 -9.33 7.51
C GLY A 197 -2.18 -9.45 6.44
N PHE A 198 -0.94 -9.15 6.82
CA PHE A 198 0.23 -9.30 5.99
C PHE A 198 1.23 -10.16 6.75
N VAL A 199 1.53 -11.34 6.20
CA VAL A 199 2.40 -12.33 6.83
C VAL A 199 3.62 -12.58 5.96
N PHE A 200 4.79 -12.46 6.58
CA PHE A 200 6.04 -12.93 6.00
C PHE A 200 6.17 -14.44 6.24
N GLN A 201 6.37 -15.22 5.18
CA GLN A 201 6.62 -16.66 5.25
C GLN A 201 7.84 -17.00 4.41
N GLU A 202 8.92 -17.43 5.05
CA GLU A 202 10.09 -17.96 4.34
C GLU A 202 9.69 -19.28 3.67
N ASN A 203 9.69 -19.30 2.34
CA ASN A 203 9.60 -20.53 1.58
C ASN A 203 10.93 -21.29 1.73
N HIS A 204 10.91 -22.40 2.47
CA HIS A 204 12.03 -23.35 2.58
C HIS A 204 12.05 -24.35 1.42
#